data_AF-A0A7X9KM99-F1
#
_entry.id   AF-A0A7X9KM99-F1
#
_cell.length_a   1.000
_cell.length_b   1.000
_cell.length_c   1.000
_cell.angle_alpha   90.00
_cell.angle_beta   90.00
_cell.angle_gamma   90.00
#
_symmetry.space_group_name_H-M   'P 1'
#
loop_
_entity.id
_entity.type
_entity.pdbx_description
1 polymer ?
#
loop_
_entity_poly.entity_id
_entity_poly.type
_entity_poly.pdbx_seq_one_letter_code
_entity_poly.pdbx_strand_id
1 'polypeptide(L)'
;MKAYWCELAWLGGDTATADVLLQTSGDRITAVHAGVPCPPEAVRLGGLTLPGMANAHSHAFHRVLRGRTQVGTGSFWTWREQMYAAAAQLNPDSYHRLARAVYGEIALAG
;
A
#
# COMPACT_ATOMS: atom_id res chain seq x y z
N MET A 1 24.33 -0.22 4.47
CA MET A 1 23.45 0.73 5.17
C MET A 1 23.04 1.82 4.20
N LYS A 2 21.80 2.28 4.24
CA LYS A 2 21.29 3.31 3.32
C LYS A 2 20.60 4.41 4.14
N ALA A 3 20.84 5.65 3.75
CA ALA A 3 20.28 6.83 4.42
C ALA A 3 19.21 7.47 3.54
N TYR A 4 18.09 7.84 4.16
CA TYR A 4 17.01 8.60 3.55
C TYR A 4 16.80 9.86 4.37
N TRP A 5 16.77 11.01 3.71
CA TRP A 5 16.47 12.26 4.37
C TRP A 5 15.07 12.71 3.96
N CYS A 6 14.17 12.85 4.93
CA CYS A 6 12.79 13.26 4.74
C CYS A 6 12.67 14.76 5.03
N GLU A 7 12.11 15.50 4.07
CA GLU A 7 11.76 16.91 4.27
C GLU A 7 10.75 17.07 5.42
N LEU A 8 9.73 16.21 5.42
CA LEU A 8 8.80 16.01 6.53
C LEU A 8 8.60 14.51 6.76
N ALA A 9 8.57 14.07 8.02
CA ALA A 9 8.18 12.72 8.38
C ALA A 9 7.22 12.72 9.58
N TRP A 10 6.19 11.88 9.54
CA TRP A 10 5.33 11.65 10.71
C TRP A 10 5.92 10.55 11.59
N LEU A 11 6.29 10.93 12.82
CA LEU A 11 6.95 10.04 13.78
C LEU A 11 6.00 9.54 14.91
N GLY A 12 4.69 9.66 14.70
CA GLY A 12 3.66 9.19 15.65
C GLY A 12 3.13 10.24 16.64
N GLY A 13 3.52 11.52 16.50
CA GLY A 13 2.98 12.64 17.27
C GLY A 13 1.82 13.37 16.58
N ASP A 14 1.42 14.53 17.08
CA ASP A 14 0.30 15.30 16.51
C ASP A 14 0.67 16.02 15.20
N THR A 15 1.96 16.23 14.95
CA THR A 15 2.47 16.98 13.79
C THR A 15 3.60 16.22 13.09
N ALA A 16 3.86 16.59 11.82
CA ALA A 16 5.03 16.11 11.10
C ALA A 16 6.32 16.82 11.59
N THR A 17 7.43 16.09 11.59
CA THR A 17 8.76 16.59 11.96
C THR A 17 9.58 16.87 10.71
N ALA A 18 10.24 18.03 10.66
CA ALA A 18 11.12 18.39 9.55
C ALA A 18 12.53 17.81 9.70
N ASP A 19 13.26 17.73 8.59
CA ASP A 19 14.68 17.40 8.53
C ASP A 19 15.03 16.08 9.22
N VAL A 20 14.35 15.00 8.82
CA VAL A 20 14.48 13.69 9.46
C VAL A 20 15.39 12.77 8.64
N LEU A 21 16.47 12.30 9.25
CA LEU A 21 17.35 11.28 8.69
C LEU A 21 16.94 9.88 9.19
N LEU A 22 16.54 9.03 8.25
CA LEU A 22 16.29 7.60 8.46
C LEU A 22 17.51 6.80 8.01
N GLN A 23 17.98 5.89 8.86
CA GLN A 23 19.02 4.93 8.50
C GLN A 23 18.42 3.54 8.41
N THR A 24 18.83 2.79 7.38
CA THR A 24 18.32 1.44 7.11
C THR A 24 19.45 0.44 6.93
N SER A 25 19.17 -0.80 7.34
CA SER A 25 19.97 -1.98 7.05
C SER A 25 19.04 -3.06 6.53
N GLY A 26 19.15 -3.40 5.24
CA GLY A 26 18.19 -4.29 4.58
C GLY A 26 16.78 -3.70 4.60
N ASP A 27 15.83 -4.47 5.14
CA ASP A 27 14.41 -4.15 5.27
C ASP A 27 14.05 -3.47 6.60
N ARG A 28 15.05 -3.12 7.44
CA ARG A 28 14.84 -2.52 8.76
C ARG A 28 15.34 -1.10 8.82
N ILE A 29 14.55 -0.24 9.46
CA ILE A 29 14.99 1.06 9.97
C ILE A 29 15.80 0.81 11.24
N THR A 30 17.04 1.29 11.27
CA THR A 30 17.99 1.10 12.39
C THR A 30 18.16 2.36 13.23
N ALA A 31 17.89 3.54 12.66
CA ALA A 31 17.92 4.80 13.40
C ALA A 31 17.02 5.86 12.75
N VAL A 32 16.55 6.80 13.58
CA VAL A 32 15.74 7.95 13.20
C VAL A 32 16.29 9.17 13.94
N HIS A 33 16.71 10.20 13.22
CA HIS A 33 17.26 11.44 13.79
C HIS A 33 16.54 12.65 13.19
N ALA A 34 15.95 13.50 14.03
CA ALA A 34 15.30 14.74 13.60
C ALA A 34 16.26 15.93 13.65
N GLY A 35 15.97 16.98 12.87
CA GLY A 35 16.77 18.22 12.85
C GLY A 35 18.17 18.03 12.27
N VAL A 36 18.37 17.01 11.43
CA VAL A 36 19.67 16.74 10.80
C VAL A 36 19.68 17.37 9.42
N PRO A 37 20.63 18.27 9.10
CA PRO A 37 20.80 18.76 7.74
C PRO A 37 21.02 17.60 6.76
N CYS A 38 20.43 17.69 5.56
CA CYS A 38 20.50 16.62 4.56
C CYS A 38 21.96 16.25 4.22
N PRO A 39 22.41 15.03 4.55
CA PRO A 39 23.74 14.57 4.15
C PRO A 39 23.83 14.46 2.62
N PRO A 40 24.97 14.76 1.99
CA PRO A 40 25.13 14.70 0.53
C PRO A 40 24.82 13.32 -0.09
N GLU A 41 25.03 12.25 0.67
CA GLU A 41 24.85 10.86 0.25
C GLU A 41 23.45 10.29 0.54
N ALA A 42 22.61 11.03 1.26
CA ALA A 42 21.26 10.57 1.62
C ALA A 42 20.30 10.68 0.43
N VAL A 43 19.41 9.70 0.29
CA VAL A 43 18.31 9.79 -0.67
C VAL A 43 17.28 10.78 -0.13
N ARG A 44 17.09 11.88 -0.83
CA ARG A 44 16.10 12.90 -0.45
C ARG A 44 14.68 12.45 -0.78
N LEU A 45 13.82 12.43 0.23
CA LEU A 45 12.38 12.23 0.13
C LEU A 45 11.69 13.57 0.37
N GLY A 46 11.20 14.18 -0.72
CA GLY A 46 10.47 15.45 -0.68
C GLY A 46 9.04 15.28 -0.17
N GLY A 47 8.50 16.34 0.41
CA GLY A 47 7.14 16.33 0.99
C GLY A 47 7.03 15.48 2.26
N LEU A 48 5.82 14.97 2.51
CA LEU A 48 5.49 14.22 3.74
C LEU A 48 5.71 12.72 3.57
N THR A 49 6.65 12.17 4.35
CA THR A 49 6.87 10.74 4.50
C THR A 49 6.01 10.18 5.63
N LEU A 50 5.25 9.12 5.32
CA LEU A 50 4.39 8.40 6.26
C LEU A 50 4.78 6.92 6.32
N PRO A 51 4.50 6.22 7.44
CA PRO A 51 4.49 4.76 7.44
C PRO A 51 3.51 4.23 6.39
N GLY A 52 3.90 3.18 5.66
CA GLY A 52 3.01 2.52 4.70
C GLY A 52 1.78 1.93 5.41
N MET A 53 0.63 1.98 4.74
CA MET A 53 -0.62 1.54 5.36
C MET A 53 -0.79 0.02 5.26
N ALA A 54 -1.17 -0.62 6.37
CA ALA A 54 -1.46 -2.04 6.38
C ALA A 54 -2.89 -2.31 5.89
N ASN A 55 -3.03 -2.95 4.72
CA ASN A 55 -4.31 -3.51 4.30
C ASN A 55 -4.55 -4.87 4.98
N ALA A 56 -5.33 -4.86 6.07
CA ALA A 56 -5.52 -6.03 6.93
C ALA A 56 -6.50 -7.09 6.38
N HIS A 57 -7.24 -6.81 5.30
CA HIS A 57 -8.24 -7.74 4.77
C HIS A 57 -8.45 -7.54 3.28
N SER A 58 -8.24 -8.61 2.48
CA SER A 58 -8.42 -8.56 1.04
C SER A 58 -8.81 -9.92 0.45
N HIS A 59 -9.79 -9.90 -0.45
CA HIS A 59 -10.08 -10.98 -1.38
C HIS A 59 -9.70 -10.50 -2.79
N ALA A 60 -8.47 -10.79 -3.23
CA ALA A 60 -7.90 -10.17 -4.43
C ALA A 60 -8.80 -10.31 -5.67
N PHE A 61 -9.42 -11.48 -5.89
CA PHE A 61 -10.24 -11.67 -7.08
C PHE A 61 -11.52 -10.84 -7.11
N HIS A 62 -12.03 -10.36 -5.97
CA HIS A 62 -13.21 -9.48 -5.96
C HIS A 62 -12.97 -8.19 -6.74
N ARG A 63 -11.71 -7.84 -7.04
CA ARG A 63 -11.38 -6.72 -7.93
C ARG A 63 -12.06 -6.79 -9.30
N VAL A 64 -12.36 -7.99 -9.82
CA VAL A 64 -13.06 -8.17 -11.12
C VAL A 64 -14.55 -7.84 -11.04
N LEU A 65 -15.12 -7.83 -9.83
CA LEU A 65 -16.53 -7.50 -9.56
C LEU A 65 -16.71 -5.99 -9.34
N ARG A 66 -15.64 -5.25 -9.03
CA ARG A 66 -15.70 -3.83 -8.68
C ARG A 66 -16.46 -3.03 -9.74
N GLY A 67 -17.61 -2.48 -9.36
CA GLY A 67 -18.46 -1.66 -10.21
C GLY A 67 -19.33 -2.43 -11.22
N ARG A 68 -19.28 -3.77 -11.26
CA ARG A 68 -20.01 -4.58 -12.26
C ARG A 68 -21.28 -5.25 -11.72
N THR A 69 -21.48 -5.27 -10.42
CA THR A 69 -22.60 -5.95 -9.77
C THR A 69 -23.77 -5.01 -9.42
N GLN A 70 -23.68 -3.73 -9.81
CA GLN A 70 -24.65 -2.68 -9.48
C GLN A 70 -25.76 -2.58 -10.53
N VAL A 71 -26.47 -3.68 -10.77
CA VAL A 71 -27.56 -3.74 -11.75
C VAL A 71 -28.87 -4.03 -11.04
N GLY A 72 -29.85 -3.14 -11.22
CA GLY A 72 -31.19 -3.29 -10.65
C GLY A 72 -31.19 -3.31 -9.12
N THR A 73 -32.10 -4.10 -8.54
CA THR A 73 -32.14 -4.38 -7.11
C THR A 73 -31.47 -5.72 -6.82
N GLY A 74 -30.73 -5.81 -5.71
CA GLY A 74 -30.04 -7.02 -5.31
C GLY A 74 -29.84 -7.08 -3.80
N SER A 75 -29.50 -8.26 -3.31
CA SER A 75 -29.07 -8.51 -1.94
C SER A 75 -27.62 -8.99 -1.91
N PHE A 76 -27.04 -9.11 -0.72
CA PHE A 76 -25.76 -9.79 -0.55
C PHE A 76 -25.76 -11.20 -1.17
N TRP A 77 -26.88 -11.92 -1.09
CA TRP A 77 -26.98 -13.29 -1.59
C TRP A 77 -26.95 -13.35 -3.12
N THR A 78 -27.64 -12.44 -3.79
CA THR A 78 -27.61 -12.35 -5.26
C THR A 78 -26.26 -11.83 -5.77
N TRP A 79 -25.57 -10.99 -5.00
CA TRP A 79 -24.17 -10.63 -5.27
C TRP A 79 -23.24 -11.86 -5.15
N ARG A 80 -23.45 -12.69 -4.13
CA ARG A 80 -22.62 -13.87 -3.87
C ARG A 80 -22.68 -14.89 -5.02
N GLU A 81 -23.82 -15.02 -5.68
CA GLU A 81 -23.95 -15.83 -6.91
C GLU A 81 -23.04 -15.33 -8.03
N GLN A 82 -23.00 -14.01 -8.28
CA GLN A 82 -22.09 -13.41 -9.27
C GLN A 82 -20.61 -13.58 -8.87
N MET A 83 -20.32 -13.47 -7.58
CA MET A 83 -18.98 -13.73 -7.04
C MET A 83 -18.56 -15.18 -7.28
N TYR A 84 -19.42 -16.17 -7.01
CA TYR A 84 -19.14 -17.57 -7.31
C TYR A 84 -18.95 -17.84 -8.80
N ALA A 85 -19.77 -17.21 -9.66
CA ALA A 85 -19.60 -17.31 -11.10
C ALA A 85 -18.23 -16.78 -11.55
N ALA A 86 -17.76 -15.66 -11.00
CA ALA A 86 -16.43 -15.13 -11.27
C ALA A 86 -15.32 -16.05 -10.74
N ALA A 87 -15.47 -16.58 -9.53
CA ALA A 87 -14.49 -17.49 -8.93
C ALA A 87 -14.32 -18.78 -9.76
N ALA A 88 -15.42 -19.33 -10.28
CA ALA A 88 -15.42 -20.56 -11.09
C ALA A 88 -14.64 -20.44 -12.42
N GLN A 89 -14.38 -19.23 -12.89
CA GLN A 89 -13.59 -18.99 -14.12
C GLN A 89 -12.08 -18.90 -13.87
N LEU A 90 -11.65 -18.88 -12.61
CA LEU A 90 -10.24 -18.68 -12.26
C LEU A 90 -9.52 -20.02 -12.12
N ASN A 91 -8.37 -20.09 -12.77
CA ASN A 91 -7.33 -21.09 -12.53
C ASN A 91 -6.11 -20.45 -11.82
N PRO A 92 -5.15 -21.23 -11.31
CA PRO A 92 -4.00 -20.70 -10.57
C PRO A 92 -3.23 -19.58 -11.29
N ASP A 93 -2.96 -19.74 -12.59
CA ASP A 93 -2.21 -18.76 -13.37
C ASP A 93 -2.97 -17.44 -13.55
N SER A 94 -4.27 -17.54 -13.87
CA SER A 94 -5.15 -16.37 -14.01
C SER A 94 -5.34 -15.63 -12.68
N TYR A 95 -5.47 -16.37 -11.57
CA TYR A 95 -5.59 -15.81 -10.24
C TYR A 95 -4.31 -15.09 -9.83
N HIS A 96 -3.14 -15.69 -10.09
CA HIS A 96 -1.85 -15.06 -9.82
C HIS A 96 -1.67 -13.75 -10.59
N ARG A 97 -1.98 -13.72 -11.90
CA ARG A 97 -1.91 -12.47 -12.71
C ARG A 97 -2.84 -11.39 -12.15
N LEU A 98 -4.07 -11.77 -11.82
CA LEU A 98 -5.05 -10.86 -11.24
C LEU A 98 -4.58 -10.32 -9.88
N ALA A 99 -4.14 -11.19 -8.97
CA ALA A 99 -3.67 -10.80 -7.65
C ALA A 99 -2.43 -9.89 -7.74
N ARG A 100 -1.50 -10.16 -8.64
CA ARG A 100 -0.33 -9.28 -8.88
C ARG A 100 -0.75 -7.87 -9.29
N ALA A 101 -1.73 -7.74 -10.19
CA ALA A 101 -2.26 -6.44 -10.58
C ALA A 101 -2.93 -5.73 -9.39
N VAL A 102 -3.74 -6.45 -8.60
CA VAL A 102 -4.39 -5.93 -7.39
C VAL A 102 -3.37 -5.40 -6.38
N TYR A 103 -2.32 -6.16 -6.08
CA TYR A 103 -1.29 -5.72 -5.14
C TYR A 103 -0.46 -4.55 -5.69
N GLY A 104 -0.27 -4.46 -7.01
CA GLY A 104 0.32 -3.28 -7.64
C GLY A 104 -0.54 -2.03 -7.45
N GLU A 105 -1.86 -2.14 -7.65
CA GLU A 105 -2.79 -1.03 -7.37
C GLU A 105 -2.79 -0.63 -5.90
N ILE A 106 -2.74 -1.59 -4.97
CA ILE A 106 -2.68 -1.32 -3.52
C ILE A 106 -1.37 -0.61 -3.17
N ALA A 107 -0.22 -1.09 -3.66
CA ALA A 107 1.07 -0.47 -3.38
C ALA A 107 1.18 0.98 -3.88
N LEU A 108 0.50 1.31 -4.98
CA LEU A 108 0.44 2.68 -5.51
C LEU A 108 -0.53 3.59 -4.74
N ALA A 109 -1.41 3.01 -3.92
CA ALA A 109 -2.41 3.75 -3.15
C ALA A 109 -1.95 4.13 -1.74
N GLY A 110 -0.82 3.58 -1.26
CA GLY A 110 -0.22 3.88 0.06
C GLY A 110 -0.12 2.69 0.99
#